data_AF-A0A2G2QJK7-F1
#
_entry.id   AF-A0A2G2QJK7-F1
#
_cell.length_a   1.000
_cell.length_b   1.000
_cell.length_c   1.000
_cell.angle_alpha   90.00
_cell.angle_beta   90.00
_cell.angle_gamma   90.00
#
_symmetry.space_group_name_H-M   'P 1'
#
loop_
_entity.id
_entity.type
_entity.pdbx_description
1 polymer ?
#
loop_
_entity_poly.entity_id
_entity_poly.type
_entity_poly.pdbx_seq_one_letter_code
_entity_poly.pdbx_strand_id
1 'polypeptide(L)'
;MKNTHEEQLSSLLDNELDYSETSELIKAIESDQGLSNQIDRYALIRDALNEDVVVYQESFLKRVQDALAVEPTVLTPSRRKPENKSYVAVALAASLAIFTVVIFDVGLFTNGQSSLDSVAAIEAEQNTVLAQEELLQDEELVQHDLTPDTQLVGFEK
;
A
#
# COMPACT_ATOMS: atom_id res chain seq x y z
N MET A 1 1.86 30.38 11.77
CA MET A 1 1.33 29.07 12.16
C MET A 1 0.04 28.90 11.36
N LYS A 2 -0.11 27.80 10.61
CA LYS A 2 -1.40 27.50 9.99
C LYS A 2 -2.42 27.32 11.12
N ASN A 3 -3.60 27.91 10.99
CA ASN A 3 -4.70 27.66 11.91
C ASN A 3 -5.31 26.29 11.54
N THR A 4 -4.66 25.21 11.95
CA THR A 4 -5.02 23.83 11.57
C THR A 4 -6.49 23.52 11.83
N HIS A 5 -7.05 23.98 12.95
CA HIS A 5 -8.48 23.78 13.24
C HIS A 5 -9.41 24.50 12.27
N GLU A 6 -9.04 25.67 11.73
CA GLU A 6 -9.87 26.39 10.76
C GLU A 6 -9.94 25.64 9.42
N GLU A 7 -8.80 25.09 8.98
CA GLU A 7 -8.70 24.24 7.80
C GLU A 7 -9.54 22.97 8.00
N GLN A 8 -9.39 22.30 9.15
CA GLN A 8 -10.16 21.10 9.48
C GLN A 8 -11.67 21.35 9.62
N LEU A 9 -12.10 22.50 10.19
CA LEU A 9 -13.51 22.89 10.24
C LEU A 9 -14.12 23.06 8.84
N SER A 10 -13.36 23.67 7.91
CA SER A 10 -13.79 23.78 6.52
C SER A 10 -13.90 22.39 5.87
N SER A 11 -12.84 21.57 5.99
CA SER A 11 -12.84 20.21 5.45
C SER A 11 -13.95 19.33 6.04
N LEU A 12 -14.30 19.52 7.31
CA LEU A 12 -15.43 18.82 7.94
C LEU A 12 -16.76 19.19 7.27
N LEU A 13 -17.00 20.47 7.00
CA LEU A 13 -18.23 20.93 6.35
C LEU A 13 -18.37 20.46 4.89
N ASP A 14 -17.24 20.20 4.23
CA ASP A 14 -17.18 19.71 2.85
C ASP A 14 -17.12 18.17 2.75
N ASN A 15 -17.14 17.45 3.88
CA ASN A 15 -16.96 15.99 4.00
C ASN A 15 -15.59 15.48 3.47
N GLU A 16 -14.55 16.30 3.56
CA GLU A 16 -13.19 15.96 3.13
C GLU A 16 -12.28 15.54 4.30
N LEU A 17 -12.75 15.67 5.54
CA LEU A 17 -11.97 15.32 6.74
C LEU A 17 -11.99 13.81 7.01
N ASP A 18 -10.84 13.25 7.34
CA ASP A 18 -10.72 11.82 7.69
C ASP A 18 -11.49 11.50 8.99
N TYR A 19 -11.85 10.23 9.20
CA TYR A 19 -12.52 9.77 10.41
C TYR A 19 -11.71 10.03 11.70
N SER A 20 -10.39 9.82 11.69
CA SER A 20 -9.55 10.01 12.87
C SER A 20 -9.45 11.48 13.25
N GLU A 21 -9.17 12.35 12.27
CA GLU A 21 -9.19 13.80 12.42
C GLU A 21 -10.56 14.33 12.83
N THR A 22 -11.65 13.79 12.26
CA THR A 22 -13.03 14.15 12.63
C THR A 22 -13.30 13.85 14.10
N SER A 23 -12.89 12.67 14.58
CA SER A 23 -13.11 12.29 15.98
C SER A 23 -12.34 13.18 16.96
N GLU A 24 -11.12 13.60 16.60
CA GLU A 24 -10.32 14.53 17.40
C GLU A 24 -10.90 15.94 17.38
N LEU A 25 -11.30 16.43 16.20
CA LEU A 25 -11.89 17.75 16.03
C LEU A 25 -13.23 17.89 16.77
N ILE A 26 -14.10 16.88 16.73
CA ILE A 26 -15.37 16.90 17.49
C ILE A 26 -15.11 17.08 18.99
N LYS A 27 -14.13 16.35 19.56
CA LYS A 27 -13.75 16.53 20.98
C LYS A 27 -13.22 17.93 21.26
N ALA A 28 -12.45 18.49 20.33
CA ALA A 28 -11.97 19.87 20.46
C ALA A 28 -13.14 20.87 20.46
N ILE A 29 -14.09 20.72 19.54
CA ILE A 29 -15.31 21.55 19.44
C ILE A 29 -16.14 21.47 20.74
N GLU A 30 -16.32 20.28 21.31
CA GLU A 30 -17.05 20.10 22.58
C GLU A 30 -16.41 20.86 23.75
N SER A 31 -15.08 21.01 23.74
CA SER A 31 -14.33 21.65 24.82
C SER A 31 -14.07 23.15 24.61
N ASP A 32 -14.16 23.64 23.36
CA ASP A 32 -13.81 25.00 22.99
C ASP A 32 -14.98 25.72 22.32
N GLN A 33 -15.59 26.64 23.08
CA GLN A 33 -16.69 27.47 22.61
C GLN A 33 -16.30 28.35 21.40
N GLY A 34 -15.03 28.73 21.26
CA GLY A 34 -14.53 29.48 20.11
C GLY A 34 -14.65 28.67 18.83
N LEU A 35 -14.26 27.40 18.86
CA LEU A 35 -14.39 26.47 17.73
C LEU A 35 -15.86 26.16 17.42
N SER A 36 -16.69 25.95 18.45
CA SER A 36 -18.14 25.78 18.27
C SER A 36 -18.78 26.98 17.56
N ASN A 37 -18.44 28.20 17.98
CA ASN A 37 -18.97 29.40 17.34
C ASN A 37 -18.42 29.58 15.90
N GLN A 38 -17.21 29.09 15.63
CA GLN A 38 -16.60 29.19 14.31
C GLN A 38 -17.24 28.23 13.30
N ILE A 39 -17.50 26.98 13.70
CA ILE A 39 -18.20 26.02 12.84
C ILE A 39 -19.63 26.50 12.51
N ASP A 40 -20.35 27.08 13.49
CA ASP A 40 -21.68 27.67 13.29
C ASP A 40 -21.65 28.81 12.27
N ARG A 41 -20.64 29.68 12.35
CA ARG A 41 -20.45 30.78 11.39
C ARG A 41 -20.16 30.27 9.99
N TYR A 42 -19.34 29.23 9.84
CA TYR A 42 -19.01 28.67 8.53
C TYR A 42 -20.22 27.97 7.91
N ALA A 43 -21.00 27.22 8.72
CA ALA A 43 -22.25 26.63 8.28
C ALA A 43 -23.26 27.70 7.81
N LEU A 44 -23.42 28.80 8.57
CA LEU A 44 -24.28 29.91 8.18
C LEU A 44 -23.86 30.56 6.86
N ILE A 45 -22.55 30.78 6.64
CA ILE A 45 -22.03 31.31 5.37
C ILE A 45 -22.36 30.35 4.23
N ARG A 46 -22.13 29.05 4.42
CA ARG A 46 -22.43 28.01 3.41
C ARG A 46 -23.92 28.01 3.06
N ASP A 47 -24.79 28.05 4.05
CA ASP A 47 -26.25 28.06 3.85
C ASP A 47 -26.69 29.35 3.14
N ALA A 48 -26.07 30.50 3.47
CA ALA A 48 -26.29 31.78 2.80
C ALA A 48 -25.91 31.78 1.32
N LEU A 49 -24.82 31.09 0.97
CA LEU A 49 -24.37 30.97 -0.41
C LEU A 49 -25.24 30.00 -1.24
N ASN A 50 -25.88 29.02 -0.59
CA ASN A 50 -26.72 28.02 -1.25
C ASN A 50 -28.19 28.46 -1.43
N GLU A 51 -28.54 29.70 -1.06
CA GLU A 51 -29.92 30.24 -1.04
C GLU A 51 -30.92 29.44 -0.16
N ASP A 52 -30.46 28.44 0.58
CA ASP A 52 -31.22 27.59 1.50
C ASP A 52 -31.26 28.17 2.93
N VAL A 53 -31.34 29.49 3.06
CA VAL A 53 -31.31 30.14 4.38
C VAL A 53 -32.66 30.02 5.08
N VAL A 54 -32.79 28.99 5.91
CA VAL A 54 -33.83 28.93 6.95
C VAL A 54 -33.21 29.38 8.27
N VAL A 55 -33.42 30.65 8.64
CA VAL A 55 -33.01 31.12 9.98
C VAL A 55 -33.99 30.57 11.01
N TYR A 56 -33.60 29.49 11.67
CA TYR A 56 -34.37 28.96 12.79
C TYR A 56 -34.28 29.90 13.99
N GLN A 57 -35.40 30.06 14.69
CA GLN A 57 -35.38 30.74 15.99
C GLN A 57 -34.48 29.96 16.95
N GLU A 58 -33.65 30.65 17.74
CA GLU A 58 -32.80 30.03 18.76
C GLU A 58 -33.60 29.11 19.71
N SER A 59 -34.85 29.50 20.00
CA SER A 59 -35.79 28.70 20.80
C SER A 59 -36.12 27.34 20.17
N PHE A 60 -36.11 27.22 18.84
CA PHE A 60 -36.35 25.97 18.14
C PHE A 60 -35.15 25.03 18.29
N LEU A 61 -33.93 25.51 18.01
CA LEU A 61 -32.72 24.71 18.14
C LEU A 61 -32.52 24.21 19.57
N LYS A 62 -32.78 25.08 20.57
CA LYS A 62 -32.72 24.69 21.98
C LYS A 62 -33.70 23.56 22.31
N ARG A 63 -34.95 23.64 21.85
CA ARG A 63 -35.94 22.56 22.06
C ARG A 63 -35.52 21.24 21.40
N VAL A 64 -34.89 21.31 20.22
CA VAL A 64 -34.38 20.12 19.53
C VAL A 64 -33.22 19.50 20.33
N GLN A 65 -32.26 20.31 20.79
CA GLN A 65 -31.17 19.83 21.65
C GLN A 65 -31.69 19.20 22.95
N ASP A 66 -32.65 19.86 23.62
CA ASP A 66 -33.26 19.35 24.85
C ASP A 66 -33.97 18.01 24.61
N ALA A 67 -34.67 17.86 23.48
CA ALA A 67 -35.32 16.60 23.11
C ALA A 67 -34.30 15.48 22.85
N LEU A 68 -33.25 15.77 22.07
CA LEU A 68 -32.18 14.81 21.75
C LEU A 68 -31.42 14.34 22.99
N ALA A 69 -31.21 15.21 23.97
CA ALA A 69 -30.53 14.86 25.21
C ALA A 69 -31.28 13.80 26.05
N VAL A 70 -32.61 13.70 25.88
CA VAL A 70 -33.46 12.70 26.56
C VAL A 70 -33.54 11.39 25.77
N GLU A 71 -33.17 11.39 24.49
CA GLU A 71 -33.23 10.20 23.66
C GLU A 71 -32.13 9.18 24.05
N PRO A 72 -32.44 7.88 24.13
CA PRO A 72 -31.43 6.86 24.33
C PRO A 72 -30.49 6.82 23.12
N THR A 73 -29.20 7.03 23.36
CA THR A 73 -28.15 7.02 22.33
C THR A 73 -27.97 5.61 21.72
N VAL A 74 -28.80 5.24 20.74
CA VAL A 74 -28.69 3.97 20.00
C VAL A 74 -27.70 4.14 18.84
N LEU A 75 -26.41 4.13 19.16
CA LEU A 75 -25.32 4.11 18.17
C LEU A 75 -24.99 2.67 17.76
N THR A 76 -25.94 1.95 17.16
CA THR A 76 -25.64 0.68 16.50
C THR A 76 -25.44 0.90 15.01
N PRO A 77 -24.21 1.14 14.53
CA PRO A 77 -23.91 0.88 13.13
C PRO A 77 -24.13 -0.60 12.87
N SER A 78 -24.86 -0.94 11.81
CA SER A 78 -24.98 -2.33 11.36
C SER A 78 -23.59 -2.80 10.91
N ARG A 79 -22.85 -3.42 11.82
CA ARG A 79 -21.61 -4.12 11.50
C ARG A 79 -21.98 -5.26 10.55
N ARG A 80 -21.77 -5.05 9.25
CA ARG A 80 -21.76 -6.15 8.28
C ARG A 80 -20.68 -7.11 8.75
N LYS A 81 -21.09 -8.32 9.17
CA LYS A 81 -20.14 -9.38 9.51
C LYS A 81 -19.24 -9.60 8.29
N PRO A 82 -17.91 -9.69 8.45
CA PRO A 82 -17.06 -10.07 7.34
C PRO A 82 -17.56 -11.42 6.82
N GLU A 83 -17.88 -11.49 5.52
CA GLU A 83 -18.21 -12.75 4.89
C GLU A 83 -17.02 -13.69 5.06
N ASN A 84 -17.23 -14.78 5.78
CA ASN A 84 -16.25 -15.82 5.97
C ASN A 84 -16.08 -16.58 4.64
N LYS A 85 -15.12 -16.13 3.82
CA LYS A 85 -14.74 -16.74 2.54
C LYS A 85 -13.99 -18.07 2.72
N SER A 86 -14.41 -18.93 3.66
CA SER A 86 -13.78 -20.24 3.93
C SER A 86 -13.77 -21.13 2.69
N TYR A 87 -14.77 -21.00 1.81
CA TYR A 87 -14.82 -21.72 0.54
C TYR A 87 -13.67 -21.37 -0.40
N VAL A 88 -13.11 -20.16 -0.33
CA VAL A 88 -11.96 -19.75 -1.15
C VAL A 88 -10.70 -20.51 -0.73
N ALA A 89 -10.48 -20.66 0.58
CA ALA A 89 -9.35 -21.44 1.09
C ALA A 89 -9.47 -22.92 0.71
N VAL A 90 -10.68 -23.50 0.80
CA VAL A 90 -10.95 -24.89 0.40
C VAL A 90 -10.76 -25.07 -1.11
N ALA A 91 -11.27 -24.14 -1.93
CA ALA A 91 -11.10 -24.21 -3.39
C ALA A 91 -9.64 -24.13 -3.81
N LEU A 92 -8.85 -23.28 -3.12
CA LEU A 92 -7.42 -23.15 -3.37
C LEU A 92 -6.65 -24.40 -2.94
N ALA A 93 -6.97 -24.99 -1.78
CA ALA A 93 -6.37 -26.25 -1.36
C ALA A 93 -6.72 -27.40 -2.33
N ALA A 94 -7.96 -27.47 -2.79
CA ALA A 94 -8.42 -28.48 -3.75
C ALA A 94 -7.73 -28.34 -5.12
N SER A 95 -7.56 -27.11 -5.62
CA SER A 95 -6.89 -26.89 -6.90
C SER A 95 -5.41 -27.30 -6.83
N LEU A 96 -4.72 -26.98 -5.74
CA LEU A 96 -3.34 -27.42 -5.51
C LEU A 96 -3.25 -28.95 -5.40
N ALA A 97 -4.16 -29.60 -4.67
CA ALA A 97 -4.17 -31.06 -4.56
C ALA A 97 -4.34 -31.74 -5.92
N ILE A 98 -5.33 -31.32 -6.71
CA ILE A 98 -5.54 -31.86 -8.06
C ILE A 98 -4.31 -31.62 -8.94
N PHE A 99 -3.76 -30.41 -8.92
CA PHE A 99 -2.57 -30.06 -9.69
C PHE A 99 -1.37 -30.94 -9.32
N THR A 100 -1.11 -31.17 -8.02
CA THR A 100 -0.01 -32.04 -7.58
C THR A 100 -0.18 -33.49 -8.04
N VAL A 101 -1.40 -34.04 -7.98
CA VAL A 101 -1.68 -35.41 -8.45
C VAL A 101 -1.44 -35.51 -9.96
N VAL A 102 -1.91 -34.53 -10.74
CA VAL A 102 -1.72 -34.51 -12.19
C VAL A 102 -0.24 -34.39 -12.57
N ILE A 103 0.55 -33.54 -11.89
CA ILE A 103 1.99 -33.43 -12.18
C ILE A 103 2.72 -34.74 -11.87
N PHE A 104 2.35 -35.42 -10.77
CA PHE A 104 2.94 -36.71 -10.40
C PHE A 104 2.57 -37.82 -11.39
N ASP A 105 1.32 -37.86 -11.84
CA ASP A 105 0.81 -38.86 -12.80
C ASP A 105 1.39 -38.68 -14.21
N VAL A 106 1.54 -37.42 -14.66
CA VAL A 106 2.15 -37.07 -15.95
C VAL A 106 3.67 -37.25 -15.93
N GLY A 107 4.28 -37.57 -14.78
CA GLY A 107 5.71 -37.82 -14.66
C GLY A 107 6.57 -36.59 -14.96
N LEU A 108 6.03 -35.37 -14.82
CA LEU A 108 6.74 -34.12 -15.13
C LEU A 108 7.95 -33.86 -14.22
N PHE A 109 8.07 -34.58 -13.10
CA PHE A 109 9.24 -34.58 -12.21
C PHE A 109 10.24 -35.71 -12.48
N THR A 110 10.10 -36.48 -13.57
CA THR A 110 11.21 -37.32 -14.04
C THR A 110 12.27 -36.42 -14.68
N ASN A 111 13.05 -35.72 -13.85
CA ASN A 111 14.27 -35.10 -14.32
C ASN A 111 15.48 -35.89 -13.85
N GLY A 112 16.44 -36.00 -14.76
CA GLY A 112 17.66 -36.76 -14.60
C GLY A 112 18.41 -36.35 -13.35
N GLN A 113 19.28 -37.27 -12.93
CA GLN A 113 20.31 -37.04 -11.93
C GLN A 113 21.01 -35.70 -12.20
N SER A 114 20.54 -34.66 -11.52
CA SER A 114 21.29 -33.43 -11.33
C SER A 114 22.20 -33.78 -10.17
N SER A 115 23.42 -34.20 -10.51
CA SER A 115 24.51 -34.31 -9.54
C SER A 115 24.52 -33.04 -8.70
N LEU A 116 24.35 -33.20 -7.39
CA LEU A 116 24.68 -32.14 -6.45
C LEU A 116 26.19 -31.95 -6.56
N ASP A 117 26.62 -30.99 -7.37
CA ASP A 117 28.02 -30.58 -7.38
C ASP A 117 28.37 -30.08 -5.98
N SER A 118 29.13 -30.92 -5.29
CA SER A 118 29.80 -30.61 -4.05
C SER A 118 30.71 -29.42 -4.28
N VAL A 119 30.54 -28.35 -3.51
CA VAL A 119 31.34 -27.12 -3.57
C VAL A 119 32.86 -27.37 -3.38
N ALA A 120 33.24 -28.57 -2.92
CA ALA A 120 34.65 -28.99 -2.84
C ALA A 120 35.31 -29.36 -4.18
N ALA A 121 34.54 -29.61 -5.25
CA ALA A 121 35.10 -30.01 -6.56
C ALA A 121 35.51 -28.80 -7.43
N ILE A 122 34.92 -27.63 -7.21
CA ILE A 122 35.15 -26.42 -8.01
C ILE A 122 36.59 -25.87 -7.77
N GLU A 123 37.14 -26.07 -6.58
CA GLU A 123 38.50 -25.60 -6.24
C GLU A 123 39.61 -26.47 -6.85
N ALA A 124 39.31 -27.74 -7.15
CA ALA A 124 40.28 -28.66 -7.76
C ALA A 124 40.46 -28.41 -9.27
N GLU A 125 39.40 -28.03 -9.99
CA GLU A 125 39.47 -27.73 -11.43
C GLU A 125 40.08 -26.35 -11.72
N GLN A 126 39.86 -25.35 -10.85
CA GLN A 126 40.44 -24.01 -11.02
C GLN A 126 41.98 -24.01 -10.95
N ASN A 127 42.58 -24.82 -10.06
CA ASN A 127 44.04 -24.92 -9.95
C ASN A 127 44.70 -25.66 -11.13
N THR A 128 43.97 -26.54 -11.82
CA THR A 128 44.50 -27.23 -13.01
C THR A 128 44.44 -26.37 -14.27
N VAL A 129 43.45 -25.47 -14.38
CA VAL A 129 43.32 -24.55 -15.52
C VAL A 129 44.31 -23.38 -15.41
N LEU A 130 44.52 -22.83 -14.21
CA LEU A 130 45.51 -21.77 -13.98
C LEU A 130 46.95 -22.23 -14.29
N ALA A 131 47.30 -23.48 -13.99
CA ALA A 131 48.61 -24.05 -14.31
C ALA A 131 48.79 -24.39 -15.81
N GLN A 132 47.68 -24.54 -16.57
CA GLN A 132 47.72 -24.78 -18.01
C GLN A 132 47.76 -23.49 -18.83
N GLU A 133 47.13 -22.41 -18.36
CA GLU A 133 47.22 -21.08 -18.99
C GLU A 133 48.60 -20.45 -18.84
N GLU A 134 49.30 -20.65 -17.71
CA GLU A 134 50.66 -20.12 -17.50
C GLU A 134 51.70 -20.79 -18.43
N LEU A 135 51.51 -22.07 -18.79
CA LEU A 135 52.39 -22.77 -19.75
C LEU A 135 52.11 -22.43 -21.22
N LEU A 136 50.90 -21.94 -21.56
CA LEU A 136 50.54 -21.55 -22.93
C LEU A 136 50.87 -20.09 -23.24
N GLN A 137 50.90 -19.20 -22.24
CA GLN A 137 51.25 -17.79 -22.41
C GLN A 137 52.74 -17.53 -22.70
N ASP A 138 53.64 -18.43 -22.28
CA ASP A 138 55.07 -18.32 -22.61
C ASP A 138 55.40 -18.71 -24.06
N GLU A 139 54.50 -19.42 -24.76
CA GLU A 139 54.72 -19.87 -26.15
C GLU A 139 54.17 -18.89 -27.22
N GLU A 140 53.20 -18.03 -26.88
CA GLU A 140 52.51 -17.15 -27.85
C GLU A 140 53.03 -15.71 -27.96
N LEU A 141 54.08 -15.32 -27.21
CA LEU A 141 54.64 -13.95 -27.25
C LEU A 141 55.56 -13.63 -28.44
N VAL A 142 55.64 -14.49 -29.48
CA VAL A 142 56.57 -14.26 -30.62
C VAL A 142 55.93 -13.66 -31.88
N GLN A 143 54.61 -13.67 -32.07
CA GLN A 143 54.02 -13.18 -33.32
C GLN A 143 52.66 -12.52 -33.12
N HIS A 144 52.61 -11.20 -32.95
CA HIS A 144 51.71 -10.31 -33.70
C HIS A 144 51.87 -8.86 -33.23
N ASP A 145 52.85 -8.18 -33.81
CA ASP A 145 52.91 -6.72 -33.85
C ASP A 145 52.29 -6.31 -35.19
N LEU A 146 51.11 -5.68 -35.20
CA LEU A 146 50.58 -4.79 -36.26
C LEU A 146 49.10 -4.43 -36.00
N THR A 147 48.93 -3.31 -35.30
CA THR A 147 47.89 -2.26 -35.43
C THR A 147 46.40 -2.55 -35.11
N PRO A 148 45.71 -1.59 -34.44
CA PRO A 148 44.37 -1.77 -33.86
C PRO A 148 43.26 -1.20 -34.74
N ASP A 149 42.01 -1.61 -34.52
CA ASP A 149 40.85 -0.80 -34.93
C ASP A 149 39.77 -0.77 -33.84
N THR A 150 39.56 0.44 -33.32
CA THR A 150 38.52 0.84 -32.38
C THR A 150 37.18 1.03 -33.08
N GLN A 151 36.09 0.58 -32.47
CA GLN A 151 34.77 1.17 -32.71
C GLN A 151 33.94 1.18 -31.42
N LEU A 152 33.74 2.38 -30.87
CA LEU A 152 32.78 2.67 -29.82
C LEU A 152 31.44 3.03 -30.47
N VAL A 153 30.36 2.38 -30.04
CA VAL A 153 28.99 2.68 -30.49
C VAL A 153 28.26 3.41 -29.37
N GLY A 154 27.80 4.64 -29.65
CA GLY A 154 27.01 5.45 -28.73
C GLY A 154 25.52 5.12 -28.81
N PHE A 155 24.83 5.23 -27.67
CA PHE A 155 23.37 5.06 -27.57
C PHE A 155 22.69 6.42 -27.71
N GLU A 156 21.76 6.53 -28.66
CA GLU A 156 20.84 7.66 -28.81
C GLU A 156 19.64 7.49 -27.86
N LYS A 157 19.06 8.61 -27.41
CA LYS A 157 18.04 8.71 -26.36
C LYS A 157 16.63 8.67 -26.92
#